data_AF-A0A1J0VZL5-F1
#
_entry.id   AF-A0A1J0VZL5-F1
#
_cell.length_a   1.000
_cell.length_b   1.000
_cell.length_c   1.000
_cell.angle_alpha   90.00
_cell.angle_beta   90.00
_cell.angle_gamma   90.00
#
_symmetry.space_group_name_H-M   'P 1'
#
loop_
_entity.id
_entity.type
_entity.pdbx_description
1 polymer ?
#
loop_
_entity_poly.entity_id
_entity_poly.type
_entity_poly.pdbx_seq_one_letter_code
_entity_poly.pdbx_strand_id
1 'polypeptide(L)'
;MLIAEITSEGTVDGDIGVKRQLYARAGIPVYLIVHFDKDWQQVTEIEECRLDWSGRRYITRHTHTDALVLTTPVRLAVTFADLQSRLPRQR
;
A
#
# COMPACT_ATOMS: atom_id res chain seq x y z
N MET A 1 13.00 -0.40 3.44
CA MET A 1 11.88 -1.28 3.85
C MET A 1 10.57 -0.67 3.38
N LEU A 2 9.61 -1.48 2.96
CA LEU A 2 8.28 -1.06 2.53
C LEU A 2 7.27 -2.06 3.11
N ILE A 3 6.11 -1.57 3.53
CA ILE A 3 4.96 -2.39 3.94
C ILE A 3 3.77 -2.06 3.04
N ALA A 4 3.02 -3.07 2.63
CA ALA A 4 1.74 -2.92 1.94
C ALA A 4 0.63 -3.53 2.82
N GLU A 5 -0.41 -2.75 3.06
CA GLU A 5 -1.62 -3.20 3.74
C GLU A 5 -2.74 -3.31 2.71
N ILE A 6 -3.39 -4.47 2.66
CA ILE A 6 -4.61 -4.68 1.89
C ILE A 6 -5.76 -4.33 2.81
N THR A 7 -6.55 -3.31 2.46
CA THR A 7 -7.71 -2.93 3.27
C THR A 7 -8.74 -4.05 3.23
N SER A 8 -9.60 -4.14 4.24
CA SER A 8 -10.76 -5.06 4.28
C SER A 8 -11.97 -4.29 4.80
N GLU A 9 -13.19 -4.71 4.46
CA GLU A 9 -14.43 -3.99 4.81
C GLU A 9 -14.56 -3.72 6.32
N GLY A 10 -13.97 -4.58 7.17
CA GLY A 10 -14.01 -4.47 8.63
C GLY A 10 -12.82 -3.72 9.28
N THR A 11 -11.77 -3.36 8.53
CA THR A 11 -10.51 -2.83 9.11
C THR A 11 -10.24 -1.37 8.77
N VAL A 12 -11.12 -0.72 8.00
CA VAL A 12 -10.85 0.58 7.37
C VAL A 12 -10.54 1.69 8.37
N ASP A 13 -11.28 1.80 9.48
CA ASP A 13 -11.16 2.98 10.35
C ASP A 13 -10.35 2.76 11.64
N GLY A 14 -10.45 1.59 12.28
CA GLY A 14 -9.75 1.32 13.56
C GLY A 14 -8.33 0.76 13.38
N ASP A 15 -8.21 -0.30 12.60
CA ASP A 15 -6.97 -1.09 12.50
C ASP A 15 -5.89 -0.36 11.67
N ILE A 16 -6.30 0.33 10.60
CA ILE A 16 -5.36 1.11 9.77
C ILE A 16 -4.72 2.24 10.59
N GLY A 17 -5.49 2.93 11.44
CA GLY A 17 -4.99 4.02 12.27
C GLY A 17 -3.90 3.56 13.25
N VAL A 18 -4.12 2.42 13.92
CA VAL A 18 -3.14 1.84 14.86
C VAL A 18 -1.89 1.36 14.14
N LYS A 19 -2.03 0.55 13.09
CA LYS A 19 -0.89 0.03 12.32
C LYS A 19 -0.05 1.15 11.71
N ARG A 20 -0.70 2.19 11.15
CA ARG A 20 -0.03 3.37 10.58
C ARG A 20 0.88 4.06 11.61
N GLN A 21 0.45 4.20 12.86
CA GLN A 21 1.28 4.76 13.92
C GLN A 21 2.44 3.83 14.31
N LEU A 22 2.20 2.53 14.39
CA LEU A 22 3.23 1.54 14.71
C LEU A 22 4.33 1.50 13.65
N TYR A 23 3.96 1.48 12.37
CA TYR A 23 4.91 1.50 11.25
C TYR A 23 5.71 2.80 11.19
N ALA A 24 5.08 3.94 11.49
CA ALA A 24 5.78 5.21 11.57
C ALA A 24 6.83 5.21 12.68
N ARG A 25 6.45 4.75 13.89
CA ARG A 25 7.38 4.61 15.03
C ARG A 25 8.53 3.63 14.76
N ALA A 26 8.29 2.61 13.94
CA ALA A 26 9.32 1.67 13.49
C ALA A 26 10.22 2.26 12.37
N GLY A 27 9.98 3.49 11.92
CA GLY A 27 10.81 4.17 10.92
C GLY A 27 10.65 3.61 9.51
N ILE A 28 9.52 2.98 9.18
CA ILE A 28 9.31 2.39 7.85
C ILE A 28 9.10 3.53 6.84
N PRO A 29 9.95 3.68 5.80
CA PRO A 29 9.91 4.88 4.95
C PRO A 29 8.72 4.92 3.99
N VAL A 30 8.15 3.76 3.62
CA VAL A 30 7.00 3.65 2.72
C VAL A 30 5.96 2.70 3.27
N TYR A 31 4.73 3.18 3.31
CA TYR A 31 3.55 2.43 3.65
C TYR A 31 2.55 2.54 2.49
N LEU A 32 2.24 1.41 1.86
CA LEU A 32 1.24 1.33 0.79
C LEU A 32 -0.09 0.89 1.37
N ILE A 33 -1.16 1.58 1.02
CA ILE A 33 -2.53 1.19 1.37
C ILE A 33 -3.22 0.80 0.07
N VAL A 34 -3.59 -0.48 -0.06
CA VAL A 34 -4.20 -1.04 -1.26
C VAL A 34 -5.71 -1.09 -1.05
N HIS A 35 -6.45 -0.39 -1.91
CA HIS A 35 -7.90 -0.36 -1.91
C HIS A 35 -8.46 -1.23 -3.02
N PHE A 36 -9.58 -1.88 -2.73
CA PHE A 36 -10.32 -2.69 -3.67
C PHE A 36 -11.68 -2.08 -3.99
N ASP A 37 -12.29 -2.54 -5.09
CA ASP A 37 -13.71 -2.34 -5.34
C ASP A 37 -14.58 -3.02 -4.27
N LYS A 38 -15.87 -2.68 -4.25
CA LYS A 38 -16.81 -3.19 -3.24
C LYS A 38 -16.94 -4.72 -3.24
N ASP A 39 -16.66 -5.34 -4.38
CA ASP A 39 -16.75 -6.79 -4.57
C ASP A 39 -15.42 -7.51 -4.33
N TRP A 40 -14.38 -6.80 -3.89
CA TRP A 40 -13.05 -7.33 -3.59
C TRP A 40 -12.37 -8.03 -4.79
N GLN A 41 -12.79 -7.70 -6.01
CA GLN A 41 -12.28 -8.31 -7.23
C GLN A 41 -11.13 -7.53 -7.82
N GLN A 42 -11.13 -6.20 -7.64
CA GLN A 42 -10.17 -5.34 -8.32
C GLN A 42 -9.52 -4.33 -7.42
N VAL A 43 -8.21 -4.19 -7.57
CA VAL A 43 -7.46 -3.06 -6.99
C VAL A 43 -7.92 -1.81 -7.71
N THR A 44 -8.46 -0.84 -6.98
CA THR A 44 -8.94 0.42 -7.53
C THR A 44 -7.86 1.49 -7.43
N GLU A 45 -7.14 1.51 -6.31
CA GLU A 45 -6.06 2.44 -6.06
C GLU A 45 -5.07 1.92 -5.02
N ILE A 46 -3.85 2.44 -5.08
CA ILE A 46 -2.82 2.23 -4.06
C ILE A 46 -2.33 3.60 -3.61
N GLU A 47 -2.57 3.94 -2.33
CA GLU A 47 -1.97 5.12 -1.72
C GLU A 47 -0.51 4.82 -1.36
N GLU A 48 0.40 5.64 -1.88
CA GLU A 48 1.81 5.66 -1.47
C GLU A 48 2.00 6.68 -0.35
N CYS A 49 2.04 6.21 0.88
CA CYS A 49 2.33 7.05 2.02
C CYS A 49 3.83 7.01 2.36
N ARG A 50 4.43 8.19 2.57
CA ARG A 50 5.85 8.36 2.90
C ARG A 50 6.00 8.91 4.31
N LEU A 51 6.96 8.36 5.06
CA LEU A 51 7.27 8.87 6.39
C LEU A 51 7.77 10.31 6.26
N ASP A 52 7.18 11.21 7.04
CA ASP A 52 7.58 12.61 7.04
C ASP A 52 8.92 12.79 7.76
N TRP A 53 9.46 14.01 7.67
CA TRP A 53 10.74 14.37 8.29
C TRP A 53 10.74 14.20 9.82
N SER A 54 9.55 14.18 10.46
CA SER A 54 9.43 14.00 11.91
C SER A 54 9.62 12.55 12.35
N GLY A 55 9.53 11.59 11.42
CA GLY A 55 9.58 10.16 11.72
C GLY A 55 8.36 9.67 12.51
N ARG A 56 7.28 10.47 12.61
CA ARG A 56 6.11 10.14 13.43
C ARG A 56 4.85 9.96 12.62
N ARG A 57 4.80 10.46 11.38
CA ARG A 57 3.58 10.48 10.58
C ARG A 57 3.88 10.14 9.13
N TYR A 58 2.87 9.57 8.50
CA TYR A 58 2.87 9.34 7.06
C TYR A 58 2.07 10.43 6.35
N ILE A 59 2.59 10.89 5.22
CA ILE A 59 1.91 11.77 4.27
C ILE A 59 1.65 10.97 2.99
N THR A 60 0.42 10.98 2.49
CA THR A 60 0.11 10.39 1.17
C THR A 60 0.79 11.24 0.11
N ARG A 61 1.77 10.66 -0.58
CA ARG A 61 2.59 11.34 -1.59
C ARG A 61 2.03 11.17 -2.99
N HIS A 62 1.40 10.02 -3.25
CA HIS A 62 0.81 9.70 -4.53
C HIS A 62 -0.32 8.68 -4.34
N THR A 63 -1.31 8.71 -5.21
CA THR A 63 -2.33 7.65 -5.33
C THR A 63 -2.22 7.07 -6.72
N HIS A 64 -1.82 5.80 -6.81
CA HIS A 64 -1.64 5.07 -8.05
C HIS A 64 -2.98 4.42 -8.45
N THR A 65 -3.39 4.52 -9.71
CA THR A 65 -4.72 4.05 -10.17
C THR A 65 -4.69 3.07 -11.34
N ASP A 66 -3.50 2.73 -11.86
CA ASP A 66 -3.35 1.84 -13.02
C ASP A 66 -2.10 0.94 -12.88
N ALA A 67 -1.00 1.54 -12.41
CA ALA A 67 0.23 0.82 -12.10
C ALA A 67 0.89 1.39 -10.85
N LEU A 68 1.49 0.51 -10.04
CA LEU A 68 2.37 0.91 -8.95
C LEU A 68 3.78 1.09 -9.51
N VAL A 69 4.25 2.34 -9.54
CA VAL A 69 5.63 2.67 -9.94
C VAL A 69 6.38 3.27 -8.76
N LEU A 70 7.41 2.58 -8.31
CA LEU A 70 8.29 3.00 -7.23
C LEU A 70 9.74 3.02 -7.71
N THR A 71 10.49 4.05 -7.32
CA THR A 71 11.94 4.11 -7.52
C THR A 71 12.72 3.85 -6.24
N THR A 72 12.10 4.09 -5.09
CA THR A 72 12.64 3.88 -3.75
C THR A 72 11.51 3.47 -2.80
N PRO A 73 11.77 2.67 -1.76
CA PRO A 73 13.02 1.99 -1.42
C PRO A 73 13.27 0.75 -2.29
N VAL A 74 12.28 0.33 -3.07
CA VAL A 74 12.37 -0.75 -4.06
C VAL A 74 12.05 -0.15 -5.41
N ARG A 75 12.82 -0.51 -6.44
CA ARG A 75 12.50 -0.17 -7.82
C ARG A 75 11.52 -1.20 -8.34
N LEU A 76 10.28 -0.79 -8.60
CA LEU A 76 9.18 -1.65 -9.04
C LEU A 76 8.34 -0.87 -10.04
N ALA A 77 7.87 -1.54 -11.09
CA ALA A 77 6.80 -1.09 -11.95
C ALA A 77 5.91 -2.31 -12.22
N VAL A 78 4.69 -2.29 -11.71
CA VAL A 78 3.73 -3.40 -11.88
C VAL A 78 2.36 -2.82 -12.17
N THR A 79 1.69 -3.32 -13.20
CA THR A 79 0.31 -2.92 -13.49
C THR A 79 -0.66 -3.59 -12.52
N PHE A 80 -1.83 -2.99 -12.28
CA PHE A 80 -2.84 -3.63 -11.45
C PHE A 80 -3.35 -4.92 -12.10
N ALA A 81 -3.47 -4.93 -13.42
CA ALA A 81 -3.77 -6.13 -14.19
C ALA A 81 -2.79 -7.28 -13.91
N ASP A 82 -1.48 -7.01 -13.83
CA ASP A 82 -0.48 -8.03 -13.50
C ASP A 82 -0.62 -8.54 -12.05
N LEU A 83 -0.90 -7.64 -11.09
CA LEU A 83 -1.13 -8.01 -9.68
C LEU A 83 -2.36 -8.92 -9.50
N GLN A 84 -3.39 -8.71 -10.33
CA GLN A 84 -4.65 -9.46 -10.28
C GLN A 84 -4.62 -10.71 -11.15
N SER A 85 -3.64 -10.81 -12.06
CA SER A 85 -3.45 -12.02 -12.85
C SER A 85 -3.11 -13.17 -11.90
N ARG A 86 -3.75 -14.33 -12.10
CA ARG A 86 -3.37 -15.55 -11.40
C ARG A 86 -1.94 -15.88 -11.81
N LEU A 87 -0.96 -15.56 -10.97
CA LEU A 87 0.35 -16.20 -11.06
C LEU A 87 0.06 -17.72 -11.15
N PRO A 88 0.58 -18.44 -12.16
CA PRO A 88 0.56 -19.89 -12.06
C PRO A 88 1.26 -20.22 -10.74
N ARG A 89 0.54 -20.85 -9.80
CA ARG A 89 1.13 -21.31 -8.54
C ARG A 89 2.36 -22.12 -8.94
N GLN A 90 3.56 -21.59 -8.68
CA GLN A 90 4.76 -22.39 -8.81
C GLN A 90 4.57 -23.62 -7.92
N ARG A 91 4.51 -24.79 -8.56
CA ARG A 91 4.52 -26.09 -7.90
C ARG A 91 5.93 -26.39 -7.42
#